data_AF-A0A1C7M4K2-F1
#
_entry.id   AF-A0A1C7M4K2-F1
#
_cell.length_a   1.000
_cell.length_b   1.000
_cell.length_c   1.000
_cell.angle_alpha   90.00
_cell.angle_beta   90.00
_cell.angle_gamma   90.00
#
_symmetry.space_group_name_H-M   'P 1'
#
loop_
_entity.id
_entity.type
_entity.pdbx_description
1 polymer ?
#
loop_
_entity_poly.entity_id
_entity_poly.type
_entity_poly.pdbx_seq_one_letter_code
_entity_poly.pdbx_strand_id
1 'polypeptide(L)'
;MDRLCDEVLQIVLNELDDPTSLSLLSKRYHQFTQDPYVRASYFLSRYGQIQALFWALGRGKLLNERVIDILLSSGAHLSRYLAQCAMHHYFRTQVPFIKTPWVRSIPLPVFTHFIAVSSRMYGNIPIGKGEDDGSIFHGLLKQSRYPTEQRAAKWENLRDVLEKYKFIPFCHKDPMMAQFPLVLAIEPRLLPYARANGFYMDRKYPWTLICS
;
A
#
# COMPACT_ATOMS: atom_id res chain seq x y z
N MET A 1 -12.33 29.89 -13.96
CA MET A 1 -11.65 28.61 -14.27
C MET A 1 -12.44 27.73 -15.25
N ASP A 2 -13.64 28.13 -15.72
CA ASP A 2 -14.49 27.30 -16.60
C ASP A 2 -13.98 27.06 -18.03
N ARG A 3 -12.85 27.67 -18.41
CA ARG A 3 -12.19 27.46 -19.71
C ARG A 3 -10.89 26.66 -19.63
N LEU A 4 -10.46 26.25 -18.43
CA LEU A 4 -9.28 25.39 -18.31
C LEU A 4 -9.55 24.02 -18.94
N CYS A 5 -8.52 23.41 -19.51
CA CYS A 5 -8.60 22.02 -19.97
C CYS A 5 -8.50 21.06 -18.78
N ASP A 6 -9.00 19.84 -18.95
CA ASP A 6 -9.13 18.86 -17.88
C ASP A 6 -7.76 18.36 -17.39
N GLU A 7 -6.72 18.41 -18.23
CA GLU A 7 -5.35 18.04 -17.87
C GLU A 7 -4.75 19.02 -16.84
N VAL A 8 -4.99 20.32 -16.99
CA VAL A 8 -4.51 21.30 -16.02
C VAL A 8 -5.32 21.22 -14.73
N LEU A 9 -6.62 20.91 -14.82
CA LEU A 9 -7.44 20.63 -13.64
C LEU A 9 -6.93 19.39 -12.88
N GLN A 10 -6.49 18.35 -13.58
CA GLN A 10 -5.87 17.18 -12.96
C GLN A 10 -4.60 17.57 -12.19
N ILE A 11 -3.72 18.38 -12.80
CA ILE A 11 -2.49 18.84 -12.14
C ILE A 11 -2.82 19.61 -10.86
N VAL A 12 -3.78 20.54 -10.91
CA VAL A 12 -4.23 21.27 -9.72
C VAL A 12 -4.79 20.33 -8.67
N LEU A 13 -5.61 19.35 -9.07
CA LEU A 13 -6.20 18.36 -8.16
C LEU A 13 -5.13 17.55 -7.41
N ASN A 14 -4.07 17.14 -8.11
CA ASN A 14 -2.98 16.33 -7.57
C ASN A 14 -2.23 17.04 -6.42
N GLU A 15 -2.15 18.37 -6.48
CA GLU A 15 -1.48 19.20 -5.47
C GLU A 15 -2.33 19.41 -4.21
N LEU A 16 -3.65 19.18 -4.24
CA LEU A 16 -4.53 19.37 -3.09
C LEU A 16 -4.43 18.22 -2.08
N ASP A 17 -4.43 18.55 -0.78
CA ASP A 17 -4.55 17.56 0.31
C ASP A 17 -5.93 16.88 0.35
N ASP A 18 -6.96 17.66 0.05
CA ASP A 18 -8.34 17.21 0.01
C ASP A 18 -9.05 17.75 -1.25
N PRO A 19 -9.42 16.88 -2.21
CA PRO A 19 -10.12 17.30 -3.43
C PRO A 19 -11.57 17.72 -3.18
N THR A 20 -12.11 17.50 -1.98
CA THR A 20 -13.53 17.77 -1.65
C THR A 20 -13.89 19.23 -1.87
N SER A 21 -13.04 20.17 -1.43
CA SER A 21 -13.30 21.61 -1.59
C SER A 21 -13.44 21.99 -3.06
N LEU A 22 -12.58 21.46 -3.94
CA LEU A 22 -12.63 21.74 -5.38
C LEU A 22 -13.92 21.20 -6.02
N SER A 23 -14.33 19.98 -5.62
CA SER A 23 -15.58 19.37 -6.08
C SER A 23 -16.81 20.23 -5.73
N LEU A 24 -16.79 21.00 -4.64
CA LEU A 24 -17.95 21.77 -4.19
C LEU A 24 -18.10 23.13 -4.90
N LEU A 25 -17.07 23.62 -5.60
CA LEU A 25 -17.09 24.95 -6.20
C LEU A 25 -17.97 25.07 -7.45
N SER A 26 -18.06 24.01 -8.26
CA SER A 26 -18.79 24.04 -9.54
C SER A 26 -19.28 22.64 -9.92
N LYS A 27 -20.40 22.58 -10.64
CA LYS A 27 -20.92 21.33 -11.23
C LYS A 27 -19.90 20.66 -12.15
N ARG A 28 -19.11 21.46 -12.89
CA ARG A 28 -18.05 20.94 -13.77
C ARG A 28 -16.97 20.20 -12.98
N TYR A 29 -16.46 20.81 -11.91
CA TYR A 29 -15.43 20.17 -11.08
C TYR A 29 -15.99 18.98 -10.32
N HIS A 30 -17.24 19.07 -9.88
CA HIS A 30 -17.91 17.91 -9.29
C HIS A 30 -17.90 16.72 -10.26
N GLN A 31 -18.36 16.90 -11.50
CA GLN A 31 -18.36 15.85 -12.52
C GLN A 31 -16.95 15.33 -12.83
N PHE A 32 -15.99 16.24 -13.02
CA PHE A 32 -14.59 15.90 -13.27
C PHE A 32 -14.01 15.01 -12.14
N THR A 33 -14.22 15.38 -10.87
CA THR A 33 -13.75 14.59 -9.72
C THR A 33 -14.51 13.28 -9.50
N GLN A 34 -15.62 13.03 -10.18
CA GLN A 34 -16.31 11.73 -10.14
C GLN A 34 -15.66 10.68 -11.06
N ASP A 35 -14.84 11.08 -12.03
CA ASP A 35 -14.21 10.16 -12.96
C ASP A 35 -13.23 9.21 -12.23
N PRO A 36 -13.39 7.88 -12.35
CA PRO A 36 -12.48 6.91 -11.75
C PRO A 36 -11.01 7.09 -12.14
N TYR A 37 -10.73 7.48 -13.39
CA TYR A 37 -9.37 7.69 -13.88
C TYR A 37 -8.73 8.92 -13.23
N VAL A 38 -9.48 10.01 -13.08
CA VAL A 38 -9.05 11.23 -12.37
C VAL A 38 -8.70 10.92 -10.92
N ARG A 39 -9.53 10.12 -10.24
CA ARG A 39 -9.29 9.70 -8.85
C ARG A 39 -8.08 8.78 -8.70
N ALA A 40 -7.92 7.80 -9.58
CA ALA A 40 -6.76 6.91 -9.56
C ALA A 40 -5.47 7.69 -9.82
N SER A 41 -5.48 8.58 -10.81
CA SER A 41 -4.37 9.46 -11.16
C SER A 41 -3.99 10.39 -10.01
N TYR A 42 -4.97 10.90 -9.27
CA TYR A 42 -4.75 11.69 -8.05
C TYR A 42 -3.94 10.93 -7.00
N PHE A 43 -4.35 9.69 -6.66
CA PHE A 43 -3.62 8.90 -5.66
C PHE A 43 -2.22 8.52 -6.11
N LEU A 44 -2.05 8.15 -7.38
CA LEU A 44 -0.75 7.79 -7.94
C LEU A 44 0.21 8.98 -7.98
N SER A 45 -0.25 10.13 -8.47
CA SER A 45 0.60 11.31 -8.61
C SER A 45 0.99 11.89 -7.26
N ARG A 46 0.08 11.86 -6.28
CA ARG A 46 0.30 12.45 -4.95
C ARG A 46 1.13 11.57 -4.02
N TYR A 47 0.92 10.25 -4.03
CA TYR A 47 1.49 9.35 -3.03
C TYR A 47 2.52 8.36 -3.59
N GLY A 48 2.73 8.33 -4.91
CA GLY A 48 3.59 7.35 -5.56
C GLY A 48 2.97 5.95 -5.62
N GLN A 49 3.60 5.04 -6.35
CA GLN A 49 3.04 3.73 -6.65
C GLN A 49 2.82 2.87 -5.39
N ILE A 50 3.75 2.96 -4.43
CA ILE A 50 3.74 2.11 -3.23
C ILE A 50 2.64 2.51 -2.24
N GLN A 51 2.41 3.81 -2.03
CA GLN A 51 1.46 4.28 -1.02
C GLN A 51 0.07 4.60 -1.59
N ALA A 52 -0.08 4.74 -2.91
CA ALA A 52 -1.34 5.12 -3.55
C ALA A 52 -2.53 4.30 -3.07
N LEU A 53 -2.40 2.96 -3.06
CA LEU A 53 -3.47 2.07 -2.61
C LEU A 53 -3.78 2.23 -1.12
N PHE A 54 -2.76 2.38 -0.27
CA PHE A 54 -2.96 2.61 1.16
C PHE A 54 -3.80 3.87 1.41
N TRP A 55 -3.48 4.97 0.72
CA TRP A 55 -4.21 6.23 0.87
C TRP A 55 -5.60 6.18 0.23
N ALA A 56 -5.76 5.50 -0.90
CA ALA A 56 -7.05 5.27 -1.55
C ALA A 56 -8.01 4.49 -0.65
N LEU A 57 -7.52 3.43 -0.01
CA LEU A 57 -8.27 2.64 0.99
C LEU A 57 -8.68 3.47 2.21
N GLY A 58 -7.97 4.55 2.53
CA GLY A 58 -8.34 5.50 3.58
C GLY A 58 -9.44 6.49 3.21
N ARG A 59 -9.81 6.56 1.93
CA ARG A 59 -10.78 7.53 1.38
C ARG A 59 -11.95 6.78 0.73
N GLY A 60 -12.71 6.03 1.52
CA GLY A 60 -13.80 5.17 1.01
C GLY A 60 -14.83 5.88 0.12
N LYS A 61 -15.09 7.18 0.32
CA LYS A 61 -15.98 7.98 -0.56
C LYS A 61 -15.45 8.17 -1.98
N LEU A 62 -14.14 8.18 -2.15
CA LEU A 62 -13.48 8.33 -3.45
C LEU A 62 -13.28 6.97 -4.14
N LEU A 63 -13.38 5.87 -3.40
CA LEU A 63 -13.08 4.53 -3.89
C LEU A 63 -14.33 3.85 -4.46
N ASN A 64 -14.17 3.23 -5.62
CA ASN A 64 -15.10 2.26 -6.20
C ASN A 64 -14.30 1.15 -6.89
N GLU A 65 -14.97 0.13 -7.40
CA GLU A 65 -14.35 -1.03 -8.04
C GLU A 65 -13.46 -0.61 -9.21
N ARG A 66 -13.93 0.33 -10.05
CA ARG A 66 -13.16 0.84 -11.19
C ARG A 66 -11.90 1.60 -10.76
N VAL A 67 -11.96 2.38 -9.69
CA VAL A 67 -10.78 3.10 -9.17
C VAL A 67 -9.72 2.09 -8.72
N ILE A 68 -10.11 0.99 -8.05
CA ILE A 68 -9.18 -0.08 -7.66
C ILE A 68 -8.53 -0.71 -8.90
N ASP A 69 -9.33 -1.07 -9.90
CA ASP A 69 -8.83 -1.71 -11.12
C ASP A 69 -7.88 -0.78 -11.89
N ILE A 70 -8.20 0.52 -11.99
CA ILE A 70 -7.35 1.51 -12.67
C ILE A 70 -6.07 1.77 -11.87
N LEU A 71 -6.12 1.86 -10.54
CA LEU A 71 -4.93 1.99 -9.71
C LEU A 71 -3.96 0.85 -9.98
N LEU A 72 -4.45 -0.38 -9.96
CA LEU A 72 -3.63 -1.58 -10.18
C LEU A 72 -3.08 -1.65 -11.60
N SER A 73 -3.91 -1.39 -12.62
CA SER A 73 -3.46 -1.41 -14.02
C SER A 73 -2.48 -0.27 -14.35
N SER A 74 -2.54 0.83 -13.60
CA SER A 74 -1.64 1.98 -13.71
C SER A 74 -0.38 1.86 -12.84
N GLY A 75 -0.15 0.71 -12.20
CA GLY A 75 1.08 0.41 -11.47
C GLY A 75 1.06 0.69 -9.97
N ALA A 76 -0.10 0.91 -9.34
CA ALA A 76 -0.19 0.95 -7.88
C ALA A 76 0.21 -0.40 -7.28
N HIS A 77 1.07 -0.36 -6.27
CA HIS A 77 1.63 -1.56 -5.66
C HIS A 77 0.66 -2.19 -4.67
N LEU A 78 0.26 -3.43 -4.94
CA LEU A 78 -0.57 -4.23 -4.03
C LEU A 78 0.24 -5.42 -3.53
N SER A 79 0.76 -5.36 -2.31
CA SER A 79 1.39 -6.52 -1.66
C SER A 79 0.37 -7.40 -0.95
N ARG A 80 0.68 -8.70 -0.77
CA ARG A 80 -0.15 -9.56 0.08
C ARG A 80 -0.25 -9.00 1.50
N TYR A 81 0.85 -8.44 2.00
CA TYR A 81 0.91 -7.77 3.30
C TYR A 81 -0.12 -6.64 3.46
N LEU A 82 -0.24 -5.75 2.46
CA LEU A 82 -1.24 -4.69 2.47
C LEU A 82 -2.67 -5.27 2.54
N ALA A 83 -2.94 -6.32 1.75
CA ALA A 83 -4.23 -7.00 1.75
C ALA A 83 -4.54 -7.64 3.12
N GLN A 84 -3.56 -8.31 3.74
CA GLN A 84 -3.68 -8.85 5.10
C GLN A 84 -4.04 -7.74 6.09
N CYS A 85 -3.27 -6.65 6.13
CA CYS A 85 -3.54 -5.52 7.01
C CYS A 85 -4.94 -4.92 6.78
N ALA A 86 -5.34 -4.75 5.51
CA ALA A 86 -6.67 -4.26 5.16
C ALA A 86 -7.78 -5.17 5.70
N MET A 87 -7.68 -6.48 5.51
CA MET A 87 -8.64 -7.47 6.02
C MET A 87 -8.70 -7.46 7.55
N HIS A 88 -7.54 -7.46 8.23
CA HIS A 88 -7.46 -7.39 9.68
C HIS A 88 -8.07 -6.09 10.24
N HIS A 89 -7.87 -4.96 9.57
CA HIS A 89 -8.41 -3.68 10.00
C HIS A 89 -9.93 -3.57 9.78
N TYR A 90 -10.41 -4.06 8.63
CA TYR A 90 -11.82 -4.06 8.27
C TYR A 90 -12.66 -4.94 9.21
N PHE A 91 -12.22 -6.18 9.47
CA PHE A 91 -13.02 -7.15 10.23
C PHE A 91 -12.68 -7.27 11.72
N ARG A 92 -11.44 -6.97 12.16
CA ARG A 92 -10.95 -7.40 13.50
C ARG A 92 -10.26 -6.31 14.33
N THR A 93 -10.12 -5.08 13.82
CA THR A 93 -9.38 -3.98 14.50
C THR A 93 -7.92 -4.33 14.83
N GLN A 94 -7.25 -5.12 13.99
CA GLN A 94 -5.98 -5.78 14.35
C GLN A 94 -4.71 -5.14 13.78
N VAL A 95 -4.75 -3.87 13.36
CA VAL A 95 -3.56 -3.17 12.84
C VAL A 95 -3.19 -2.01 13.76
N PRO A 96 -2.31 -2.22 14.77
CA PRO A 96 -2.13 -1.29 15.89
C PRO A 96 -1.53 0.06 15.47
N PHE A 97 -0.80 0.12 14.36
CA PHE A 97 -0.21 1.35 13.85
C PHE A 97 -1.21 2.21 13.03
N ILE A 98 -2.39 1.67 12.69
CA ILE A 98 -3.47 2.41 12.02
C ILE A 98 -4.52 2.79 13.06
N LYS A 99 -4.50 4.05 13.48
CA LYS A 99 -5.44 4.61 14.46
C LYS A 99 -6.65 5.30 13.84
N THR A 100 -6.67 5.44 12.52
CA THR A 100 -7.73 6.11 11.75
C THR A 100 -8.79 5.10 11.27
N PRO A 101 -10.01 5.53 10.91
CA PRO A 101 -11.01 4.64 10.32
C PRO A 101 -10.58 3.88 9.05
N TRP A 102 -9.56 4.37 8.32
CA TRP A 102 -8.96 3.73 7.13
C TRP A 102 -9.99 2.98 6.26
N VAL A 103 -9.81 1.67 6.06
CA VAL A 103 -10.69 0.81 5.24
C VAL A 103 -12.14 0.69 5.74
N ARG A 104 -12.45 1.09 6.98
CA ARG A 104 -13.82 0.99 7.53
C ARG A 104 -14.80 1.96 6.88
N SER A 105 -14.28 2.97 6.19
CA SER A 105 -15.10 3.91 5.43
C SER A 105 -15.51 3.36 4.05
N ILE A 106 -14.96 2.22 3.63
CA ILE A 106 -15.21 1.62 2.32
C ILE A 106 -16.51 0.81 2.36
N PRO A 107 -17.40 0.96 1.38
CA PRO A 107 -18.57 0.09 1.23
C PRO A 107 -18.17 -1.38 1.05
N LEU A 108 -18.92 -2.31 1.66
CA LEU A 108 -18.64 -3.75 1.58
C LEU A 108 -18.48 -4.29 0.14
N PRO A 109 -19.28 -3.88 -0.86
CA PRO A 109 -19.08 -4.34 -2.25
C PRO A 109 -17.70 -4.00 -2.80
N VAL A 110 -17.27 -2.74 -2.60
CA VAL A 110 -15.95 -2.24 -3.04
C VAL A 110 -14.83 -2.97 -2.29
N PHE A 111 -15.00 -3.20 -0.99
CA PHE A 111 -14.02 -3.94 -0.20
C PHE A 111 -13.94 -5.43 -0.59
N THR A 112 -15.08 -6.04 -0.93
CA THR A 112 -15.14 -7.43 -1.42
C THR A 112 -14.44 -7.55 -2.78
N HIS A 113 -14.61 -6.57 -3.66
CA HIS A 113 -13.87 -6.48 -4.92
C HIS A 113 -12.35 -6.41 -4.66
N PHE A 114 -11.91 -5.56 -3.74
CA PHE A 114 -10.50 -5.48 -3.33
C PHE A 114 -9.94 -6.83 -2.86
N ILE A 115 -10.69 -7.56 -2.02
CA ILE A 115 -10.29 -8.90 -1.55
C ILE A 115 -10.25 -9.89 -2.71
N ALA A 116 -11.26 -9.87 -3.60
CA ALA A 116 -11.32 -10.77 -4.75
C ALA A 116 -10.15 -10.55 -5.71
N VAL A 117 -9.77 -9.30 -5.97
CA VAL A 117 -8.57 -8.98 -6.74
C VAL A 117 -7.30 -9.50 -6.05
N SER A 118 -7.15 -9.24 -4.76
CA SER A 118 -5.99 -9.71 -3.97
C SER A 118 -5.87 -11.24 -3.97
N SER A 119 -6.99 -11.95 -3.82
CA SER A 119 -7.07 -13.40 -3.84
C SER A 119 -6.74 -13.98 -5.22
N ARG A 120 -7.17 -13.32 -6.31
CA ARG A 120 -6.76 -13.72 -7.68
C ARG A 120 -5.24 -13.58 -7.90
N MET A 121 -4.61 -12.58 -7.29
CA MET A 121 -3.16 -12.36 -7.41
C MET A 121 -2.34 -13.35 -6.57
N TYR A 122 -2.77 -13.63 -5.35
CA TYR A 122 -1.93 -14.33 -4.35
C TYR A 122 -2.47 -15.69 -3.90
N GLY A 123 -3.65 -16.07 -4.35
CA GLY A 123 -4.36 -17.26 -3.89
C GLY A 123 -4.83 -17.08 -2.45
N ASN A 124 -4.51 -18.06 -1.59
CA ASN A 124 -4.90 -18.01 -0.19
C ASN A 124 -4.11 -16.93 0.56
N ILE A 125 -4.82 -15.98 1.17
CA ILE A 125 -4.25 -14.90 1.97
C ILE A 125 -4.44 -15.28 3.46
N PRO A 126 -3.37 -15.57 4.22
CA PRO A 126 -3.46 -15.88 5.64
C PRO A 126 -4.08 -14.72 6.43
N ILE A 127 -5.03 -15.02 7.31
CA ILE A 127 -5.79 -14.05 8.12
C ILE A 127 -5.66 -14.35 9.62
N GLY A 128 -4.75 -15.26 10.01
CA GLY A 128 -4.48 -15.54 11.41
C GLY A 128 -3.76 -14.38 12.09
N LYS A 129 -3.95 -14.23 13.40
CA LYS A 129 -3.28 -13.19 14.18
C LYS A 129 -1.78 -13.49 14.21
N GLY A 130 -0.96 -12.56 13.72
CA GLY A 130 0.50 -12.75 13.64
C GLY A 130 0.97 -13.64 12.49
N GLU A 131 0.08 -13.97 11.55
CA GLU A 131 0.41 -14.70 10.31
C GLU A 131 0.56 -13.75 9.11
N ASP A 132 0.60 -12.44 9.37
CA ASP A 132 0.88 -11.45 8.34
C ASP A 132 2.38 -11.48 7.94
N ASP A 133 2.65 -11.08 6.70
CA ASP A 133 4.01 -11.11 6.16
C ASP A 133 4.99 -10.19 6.93
N GLY A 134 4.49 -9.13 7.56
CA GLY A 134 5.29 -8.27 8.44
C GLY A 134 5.77 -9.01 9.69
N SER A 135 4.91 -9.86 10.28
CA SER A 135 5.25 -10.71 11.43
C SER A 135 6.38 -11.70 11.12
N ILE A 136 6.50 -12.19 9.88
CA ILE A 136 7.61 -13.07 9.45
C ILE A 136 8.95 -12.34 9.59
N PHE A 137 9.04 -11.12 9.06
CA PHE A 137 10.25 -10.31 9.12
C PHE A 137 10.55 -9.79 10.53
N HIS A 138 9.52 -9.42 11.28
CA HIS A 138 9.66 -9.06 12.69
C HIS A 138 10.23 -10.23 13.51
N GLY A 139 9.77 -11.46 13.23
CA GLY A 139 10.32 -12.69 13.81
C GLY A 139 11.79 -12.90 13.50
N LEU A 140 12.20 -12.67 12.25
CA LEU A 140 13.61 -12.75 11.84
C LEU A 140 14.50 -11.79 12.63
N LEU A 141 14.05 -10.55 12.86
CA LEU A 141 14.81 -9.56 13.65
C LEU A 141 15.01 -10.01 15.10
N LYS A 142 13.96 -10.53 15.74
CA LYS A 142 14.04 -11.09 17.09
C LYS A 142 14.98 -12.29 17.17
N GLN A 143 15.05 -13.06 16.08
CA GLN A 143 15.88 -14.26 16.01
C GLN A 143 17.28 -14.04 15.41
N SER A 144 17.64 -12.78 15.11
CA SER A 144 18.93 -12.43 14.48
C SER A 144 20.15 -12.94 15.24
N ARG A 145 20.04 -13.07 16.57
CA ARG A 145 21.10 -13.56 17.46
C ARG A 145 21.26 -15.08 17.46
N TYR A 146 20.30 -15.84 16.93
CA TYR A 146 20.39 -17.30 16.87
C TYR A 146 21.11 -17.77 15.60
N PRO A 147 21.77 -18.94 15.65
CA PRO A 147 22.30 -19.62 14.46
C PRO A 147 21.23 -19.81 13.39
N THR A 148 21.61 -19.71 12.12
CA THR A 148 20.68 -19.71 10.97
C THR A 148 19.76 -20.94 10.95
N GLU A 149 20.25 -22.10 11.38
CA GLU A 149 19.50 -23.36 11.45
C GLU A 149 18.36 -23.35 12.48
N GLN A 150 18.43 -22.48 13.48
CA GLN A 150 17.43 -22.36 14.55
C GLN A 150 16.40 -21.25 14.27
N ARG A 151 16.54 -20.52 13.16
CA ARG A 151 15.61 -19.45 12.78
C ARG A 151 14.34 -20.06 12.20
N ALA A 152 13.19 -19.58 12.67
CA ALA A 152 11.88 -20.05 12.24
C ALA A 152 11.58 -19.69 10.77
N ALA A 153 12.12 -18.57 10.29
CA ALA A 153 11.97 -18.13 8.91
C ALA A 153 13.03 -18.77 8.01
N LYS A 154 12.61 -19.76 7.20
CA LYS A 154 13.46 -20.34 6.15
C LYS A 154 13.69 -19.34 5.02
N TRP A 155 14.87 -19.41 4.40
CA TRP A 155 15.28 -18.54 3.30
C TRP A 155 14.25 -18.51 2.16
N GLU A 156 13.72 -19.67 1.78
CA GLU A 156 12.75 -19.81 0.69
C GLU A 156 11.47 -19.02 0.99
N ASN A 157 11.01 -19.04 2.24
CA ASN A 157 9.82 -18.29 2.64
C ASN A 157 10.05 -16.77 2.58
N LEU A 158 11.22 -16.30 3.05
CA LEU A 158 11.57 -14.86 2.98
C LEU A 158 11.67 -14.38 1.53
N ARG A 159 12.25 -15.21 0.67
CA ARG A 159 12.33 -14.95 -0.78
C ARG A 159 10.93 -14.89 -1.39
N ASP A 160 10.07 -15.87 -1.13
CA ASP A 160 8.70 -15.91 -1.68
C ASP A 160 7.87 -14.70 -1.25
N VAL A 161 8.00 -14.26 0.01
CA VAL A 161 7.34 -13.05 0.53
C VAL A 161 7.69 -11.81 -0.28
N LEU A 162 8.94 -11.67 -0.72
CA LEU A 162 9.36 -10.54 -1.55
C LEU A 162 9.07 -10.75 -3.03
N GLU A 163 9.46 -11.90 -3.58
CA GLU A 163 9.40 -12.17 -5.03
C GLU A 163 7.96 -12.39 -5.51
N LYS A 164 7.21 -13.27 -4.82
CA LYS A 164 5.87 -13.69 -5.22
C LYS A 164 4.80 -12.79 -4.61
N TYR A 165 4.92 -12.48 -3.31
CA TYR A 165 3.89 -11.73 -2.57
C TYR A 165 4.15 -10.22 -2.51
N LYS A 166 5.20 -9.77 -3.22
CA LYS A 166 5.53 -8.36 -3.48
C LYS A 166 5.63 -7.54 -2.20
N PHE A 167 6.15 -8.12 -1.12
CA PHE A 167 6.24 -7.42 0.15
C PHE A 167 7.01 -6.10 0.02
N ILE A 168 6.42 -5.04 0.56
CA ILE A 168 7.07 -3.77 0.85
C ILE A 168 6.28 -3.07 1.95
N PRO A 169 6.95 -2.34 2.87
CA PRO A 169 6.25 -1.43 3.77
C PRO A 169 5.48 -0.37 2.99
N PHE A 170 4.20 -0.17 3.31
CA PHE A 170 3.27 0.57 2.43
C PHE A 170 2.84 1.95 2.95
N CYS A 171 3.24 2.34 4.17
CA CYS A 171 3.00 3.68 4.68
C CYS A 171 4.02 4.07 5.75
N HIS A 172 4.26 5.37 5.96
CA HIS A 172 5.21 5.88 6.95
C HIS A 172 4.94 5.46 8.40
N LYS A 173 3.72 5.04 8.74
CA LYS A 173 3.34 4.57 10.09
C LYS A 173 3.60 3.08 10.29
N ASP A 174 3.86 2.35 9.22
CA ASP A 174 4.15 0.92 9.27
C ASP A 174 5.49 0.70 10.00
N PRO A 175 5.52 -0.10 11.09
CA PRO A 175 6.75 -0.44 11.80
C PRO A 175 7.82 -1.06 10.89
N MET A 176 7.39 -1.75 9.83
CA MET A 176 8.29 -2.32 8.84
C MET A 176 9.05 -1.27 8.03
N MET A 177 8.62 0.00 7.98
CA MET A 177 9.41 1.06 7.36
C MET A 177 10.79 1.20 7.99
N ALA A 178 10.87 1.15 9.33
CA ALA A 178 12.13 1.25 10.07
C ALA A 178 12.85 -0.10 10.19
N GLN A 179 12.08 -1.20 10.27
CA GLN A 179 12.61 -2.54 10.53
C GLN A 179 13.11 -3.24 9.26
N PHE A 180 12.53 -2.96 8.10
CA PHE A 180 12.86 -3.64 6.86
C PHE A 180 14.31 -3.39 6.37
N PRO A 181 14.88 -2.17 6.50
CA PRO A 181 16.31 -1.98 6.26
C PRO A 181 17.22 -2.88 7.14
N LEU A 182 16.84 -3.10 8.41
CA LEU A 182 17.59 -3.98 9.31
C LEU A 182 17.48 -5.45 8.89
N VAL A 183 16.31 -5.86 8.40
CA VAL A 183 16.11 -7.20 7.80
C VAL A 183 17.05 -7.40 6.62
N LEU A 184 17.13 -6.42 5.72
CA LEU A 184 18.03 -6.46 4.57
C LEU A 184 19.51 -6.44 4.96
N ALA A 185 19.86 -5.81 6.09
CA ALA A 185 21.21 -5.86 6.62
C ALA A 185 21.58 -7.26 7.18
N ILE A 186 20.61 -7.96 7.78
CA ILE A 186 20.80 -9.34 8.26
C ILE A 186 20.86 -10.34 7.10
N GLU A 187 20.04 -10.14 6.07
CA GLU A 187 19.99 -11.00 4.89
C GLU A 187 20.06 -10.18 3.58
N PRO A 188 21.28 -9.79 3.15
CA PRO A 188 21.50 -8.94 1.97
C PRO A 188 21.01 -9.55 0.66
N ARG A 189 20.88 -10.89 0.58
CA ARG A 189 20.40 -11.58 -0.62
C ARG A 189 18.94 -11.23 -0.96
N LEU A 190 18.18 -10.66 -0.02
CA LEU A 190 16.82 -10.18 -0.25
C LEU A 190 16.77 -8.83 -0.99
N LEU A 191 17.88 -8.07 -1.03
CA LEU A 191 17.92 -6.72 -1.58
C LEU A 191 17.47 -6.63 -3.05
N PRO A 192 17.87 -7.53 -3.98
CA PRO A 192 17.39 -7.46 -5.37
C PRO A 192 15.86 -7.57 -5.47
N TYR A 193 15.25 -8.46 -4.68
CA TYR A 193 13.79 -8.64 -4.66
C TYR A 193 13.08 -7.44 -4.02
N ALA A 194 13.65 -6.87 -2.95
CA ALA A 194 13.14 -5.64 -2.35
C ALA A 194 13.18 -4.48 -3.35
N ARG A 195 14.29 -4.29 -4.08
CA ARG A 195 14.43 -3.26 -5.10
C ARG A 195 13.43 -3.44 -6.24
N ALA A 196 13.18 -4.69 -6.66
CA ALA A 196 12.17 -5.00 -7.66
C ALA A 196 10.73 -4.63 -7.21
N ASN A 197 10.48 -4.55 -5.91
CA ASN A 197 9.21 -4.08 -5.33
C ASN A 197 9.18 -2.56 -5.07
N GLY A 198 10.21 -1.82 -5.49
CA GLY A 198 10.31 -0.36 -5.30
C GLY A 198 11.04 0.08 -4.04
N PHE A 199 11.75 -0.82 -3.35
CA PHE A 199 12.61 -0.43 -2.23
C PHE A 199 13.84 0.36 -2.71
N TYR A 200 13.99 1.59 -2.22
CA TYR A 200 15.19 2.40 -2.39
C TYR A 200 15.65 3.00 -1.06
N MET A 201 16.95 2.91 -0.79
CA MET A 201 17.57 3.62 0.32
C MET A 201 17.98 5.02 -0.14
N ASP A 202 17.50 6.06 0.53
CA ASP A 202 17.98 7.42 0.30
C ASP A 202 19.46 7.52 0.71
N ARG A 203 20.27 8.10 -0.18
CA ARG A 203 21.69 8.38 0.08
C ARG A 203 21.89 9.42 1.18
N LYS A 204 20.91 10.31 1.38
CA LYS A 204 20.99 11.40 2.36
C LYS A 204 20.47 10.99 3.74
N TYR A 205 19.51 10.08 3.80
CA TYR A 205 18.95 9.54 5.03
C TYR A 205 18.77 8.02 4.92
N PRO A 206 19.75 7.20 5.35
CA PRO A 206 19.69 5.74 5.23
C PRO A 206 18.54 5.08 6.01
N TRP A 207 17.81 5.86 6.81
CA TRP A 207 16.63 5.44 7.58
C TRP A 207 15.30 5.90 6.97
N THR A 208 15.33 6.60 5.84
CA THR A 208 14.13 7.11 5.16
C THR A 208 13.94 6.34 3.86
N LEU A 209 12.93 5.46 3.87
CA LEU A 209 12.42 4.82 2.67
C LEU A 209 11.81 5.90 1.77
N ILE A 210 12.46 6.17 0.63
CA ILE A 210 11.81 6.88 -0.46
C ILE A 210 11.07 5.82 -1.26
N CYS A 211 9.77 5.73 -1.00
CA CYS A 211 8.86 5.02 -1.87
C CYS A 211 8.53 5.95 -3.05
N SER A 212 9.31 5.85 -4.13
CA SER A 212 9.01 6.51 -5.42
C SER A 212 7.82 5.80 -6.10
#